data_AF-A0A653K0E2-F1
#
_entry.id   AF-A0A653K0E2-F1
#
_cell.length_a   1.000
_cell.length_b   1.000
_cell.length_c   1.000
_cell.angle_alpha   90.00
_cell.angle_beta   90.00
_cell.angle_gamma   90.00
#
_symmetry.space_group_name_H-M   'P 1'
#
loop_
_entity.id
_entity.type
_entity.pdbx_description
1 polymer ?
#
loop_
_entity_poly.entity_id
_entity_poly.type
_entity_poly.pdbx_seq_one_letter_code
_entity_poly.pdbx_strand_id
1 'polypeptide(L)'
;MSTKRYVARELLEQHTKQKKQEKLEQRRLALEQRAKEKRQAKIHISLLIIVFILPLFLFPVYPRNQWQYEIYRYITEQMLITVGTKGPLPFFTILSSIYCTIVASIFGFYLCFLFIKRVGVNKAFQEKIYSKFFQAEFDASKKHPWLEKPLIKKTIVSGMFFFCFLMGLIHFLLDNISFQDGSRRGALVQLGYNYRIGVLFWESTFSVFTIFPFFYFGFLFIYLVNYFFRGLGTGKINIPQKVGRKRMKNRSRKK
;
A
#
# COMPACT_ATOMS: atom_id res chain seq x y z
N MET A 1 -14.72 65.28 19.93
CA MET A 1 -14.33 64.06 19.16
C MET A 1 -15.45 63.02 19.35
N SER A 2 -16.04 62.51 18.27
CA SER A 2 -17.34 61.80 18.30
C SER A 2 -17.29 60.44 19.01
N THR A 3 -18.13 60.27 20.03
CA THR A 3 -18.37 59.04 20.83
C THR A 3 -18.57 57.79 19.97
N LYS A 4 -19.09 57.94 18.75
CA LYS A 4 -19.29 56.85 17.79
C LYS A 4 -17.97 56.20 17.32
N ARG A 5 -16.88 56.96 17.18
CA ARG A 5 -15.56 56.41 16.79
C ARG A 5 -14.93 55.59 17.91
N TYR A 6 -15.17 55.98 19.17
CA TYR A 6 -14.66 55.26 20.33
C TYR A 6 -15.36 53.89 20.45
N VAL A 7 -16.69 53.88 20.41
CA VAL A 7 -17.51 52.66 20.44
C VAL A 7 -17.18 51.72 19.28
N ALA A 8 -16.98 52.25 18.06
CA ALA A 8 -16.59 51.43 16.91
C ALA A 8 -15.21 50.78 17.08
N ARG A 9 -14.27 51.45 17.75
CA ARG A 9 -12.93 50.91 18.02
C ARG A 9 -12.97 49.81 19.06
N GLU A 10 -13.78 49.99 20.10
CA GLU A 10 -13.97 49.04 21.19
C GLU A 10 -14.67 47.75 20.70
N LEU A 11 -15.70 47.88 19.85
CA LEU A 11 -16.34 46.75 19.17
C LEU A 11 -15.38 46.00 18.25
N LEU A 12 -14.54 46.72 17.49
CA LEU A 12 -13.54 46.10 16.63
C LEU A 12 -12.52 45.30 17.46
N GLU A 13 -12.03 45.85 18.58
CA GLU A 13 -11.11 45.16 19.48
C GLU A 13 -11.73 43.91 20.10
N GLN A 14 -12.99 43.96 20.54
CA GLN A 14 -13.71 42.79 21.05
C GLN A 14 -13.83 41.70 19.98
N HIS A 15 -14.24 42.07 18.77
CA HIS A 15 -14.38 41.14 17.65
C HIS A 15 -13.03 40.52 17.23
N THR A 16 -11.95 41.28 17.34
CA THR A 16 -10.58 40.81 17.05
C THR A 16 -10.07 39.86 18.13
N LYS A 17 -10.39 40.13 19.41
CA LYS A 17 -10.08 39.24 20.55
C LYS A 17 -10.86 37.92 20.45
N GLN A 18 -12.15 37.96 20.15
CA GLN A 18 -12.98 36.77 19.92
C GLN A 18 -12.43 35.90 18.78
N LYS A 19 -12.15 36.50 17.62
CA LYS A 19 -11.56 35.78 16.47
C LYS A 19 -10.20 35.16 16.79
N LYS A 20 -9.40 35.80 17.66
CA LYS A 20 -8.12 35.26 18.13
C LYS A 20 -8.32 34.08 19.09
N GLN A 21 -9.32 34.12 19.95
CA GLN A 21 -9.69 33.02 20.85
C GLN A 21 -10.23 31.81 20.08
N GLU A 22 -11.17 32.01 19.14
CA GLU A 22 -11.70 30.94 18.29
C GLU A 22 -10.58 30.22 17.51
N LYS A 23 -9.65 30.99 16.93
CA LYS A 23 -8.49 30.43 16.22
C LYS A 23 -7.57 29.62 17.15
N LEU A 24 -7.49 29.99 18.43
CA LEU A 24 -6.66 29.30 19.42
C LEU A 24 -7.34 28.02 19.91
N GLU A 25 -8.67 28.03 20.08
CA GLU A 25 -9.47 26.84 20.38
C GLU A 25 -9.47 25.83 19.23
N GLN A 26 -9.67 26.28 17.99
CA GLN A 26 -9.55 25.42 16.80
C GLN A 26 -8.16 24.76 16.73
N ARG A 27 -7.10 25.49 17.06
CA ARG A 27 -5.75 24.93 17.14
C ARG A 27 -5.61 23.91 18.27
N ARG A 28 -6.16 24.17 19.45
CA ARG A 28 -6.16 23.20 20.56
C ARG A 28 -6.91 21.92 20.19
N LEU A 29 -8.11 22.03 19.64
CA LEU A 29 -8.91 20.90 19.18
C LEU A 29 -8.18 20.08 18.09
N ALA A 30 -7.55 20.75 17.12
CA ALA A 30 -6.74 20.07 16.10
C ALA A 30 -5.51 19.37 16.70
N LEU A 31 -4.87 19.96 17.72
CA LEU A 31 -3.75 19.33 18.42
C LEU A 31 -4.20 18.11 19.23
N GLU A 32 -5.35 18.18 19.91
CA GLU A 32 -5.93 17.06 20.63
C GLU A 32 -6.32 15.91 19.69
N GLN A 33 -6.92 16.22 18.54
CA GLN A 33 -7.22 15.22 17.51
C GLN A 33 -5.94 14.55 17.00
N ARG A 34 -4.91 15.32 16.67
CA ARG A 34 -3.60 14.77 16.27
C ARG A 34 -2.96 13.92 17.36
N ALA A 35 -3.09 14.31 18.62
CA ALA A 35 -2.56 13.53 19.74
C ALA A 35 -3.31 12.20 19.89
N LYS A 36 -4.64 12.19 19.74
CA LYS A 36 -5.47 10.98 19.73
C LYS A 36 -5.10 10.05 18.57
N GLU A 37 -4.98 10.58 17.35
CA GLU A 37 -4.55 9.82 16.17
C GLU A 37 -3.15 9.23 16.37
N LYS A 38 -2.19 10.01 16.89
CA LYS A 38 -0.84 9.52 17.19
C LYS A 38 -0.85 8.40 18.23
N ARG A 39 -1.70 8.51 19.27
CA ARG A 39 -1.85 7.46 20.28
C ARG A 39 -2.44 6.19 19.69
N GLN A 40 -3.48 6.31 18.86
CA GLN A 40 -4.07 5.17 18.15
C GLN A 40 -3.05 4.51 17.22
N ALA A 41 -2.30 5.30 16.44
CA ALA A 41 -1.25 4.79 15.56
C ALA A 41 -0.18 4.01 16.34
N LYS A 42 0.27 4.51 17.50
CA LYS A 42 1.19 3.78 18.38
C LYS A 42 0.64 2.42 18.80
N ILE A 43 -0.63 2.36 19.22
CA ILE A 43 -1.28 1.10 19.62
C ILE A 43 -1.31 0.10 18.45
N HIS A 44 -1.69 0.56 17.26
CA HIS A 44 -1.74 -0.30 16.07
C HIS A 44 -0.35 -0.83 15.69
N ILE A 45 0.68 0.02 15.75
CA ILE A 45 2.07 -0.38 15.50
C ILE A 45 2.54 -1.42 16.52
N SER A 46 2.27 -1.20 17.81
CA SER A 46 2.62 -2.15 18.86
C SER A 46 1.95 -3.51 18.65
N LEU A 47 0.66 -3.53 18.30
CA LEU A 47 -0.05 -4.77 17.99
C LEU A 47 0.55 -5.48 16.77
N LEU A 48 0.88 -4.74 15.71
CA LEU A 48 1.51 -5.29 14.52
C LEU A 48 2.87 -5.95 14.84
N ILE A 49 3.67 -5.32 15.70
CA ILE A 49 4.97 -5.85 16.14
C ILE A 49 4.77 -7.16 16.94
N ILE A 50 3.80 -7.19 17.85
CA ILE A 50 3.51 -8.40 18.65
C ILE A 50 3.11 -9.57 17.75
N VAL A 51 2.21 -9.33 16.80
CA VAL A 51 1.77 -10.32 15.81
C VAL A 51 2.98 -10.81 14.98
N PHE A 52 3.83 -9.89 14.52
CA PHE A 52 5.00 -10.24 13.71
C PHE A 52 6.03 -11.10 14.45
N ILE A 53 6.22 -10.88 15.75
CA ILE A 53 7.24 -11.57 16.55
C ILE A 53 6.74 -12.94 17.03
N LEU A 54 5.42 -13.15 17.11
CA LEU A 54 4.80 -14.37 17.66
C LEU A 54 5.38 -15.69 17.10
N PRO A 55 5.61 -15.85 15.77
CA PRO A 55 6.21 -17.06 15.22
C PRO A 55 7.60 -17.40 15.81
N LEU A 56 8.40 -16.39 16.18
CA LEU A 56 9.76 -16.61 16.70
C LEU A 56 9.77 -17.47 17.97
N PHE A 57 8.71 -17.34 18.78
CA PHE A 57 8.57 -18.03 20.06
C PHE A 57 7.78 -19.33 19.93
N LEU A 58 6.77 -19.37 19.05
CA LEU A 58 5.85 -20.51 18.98
C LEU A 58 6.31 -21.62 18.03
N PHE A 59 6.98 -21.28 16.93
CA PHE A 59 7.27 -22.27 15.88
C PHE A 59 8.60 -22.98 16.13
N PRO A 60 8.61 -24.32 16.14
CA PRO A 60 9.84 -25.08 16.25
C PRO A 60 10.57 -25.13 14.90
N VAL A 61 11.89 -25.29 14.97
CA VAL A 61 12.75 -25.40 13.77
C VAL A 61 12.51 -26.70 13.01
N TYR A 62 12.39 -27.77 13.77
CA TYR A 62 12.15 -29.13 13.31
C TYR A 62 10.96 -29.72 14.07
N PRO A 63 10.20 -30.65 13.48
CA PRO A 63 9.15 -31.35 14.18
C PRO A 63 9.74 -32.09 15.38
N ARG A 64 9.17 -31.87 16.57
CA ARG A 64 9.65 -32.49 17.82
C ARG A 64 8.84 -33.74 18.20
N ASN A 65 7.58 -33.78 17.79
CA ASN A 65 6.61 -34.82 18.17
C ASN A 65 5.89 -35.38 16.93
N GLN A 66 5.28 -36.56 17.07
CA GLN A 66 4.61 -37.28 15.98
C GLN A 66 3.58 -36.42 15.22
N TRP A 67 2.68 -35.74 15.93
CA TRP A 67 1.67 -34.88 15.29
C TRP A 67 2.27 -33.71 14.50
N GLN A 68 3.43 -33.18 14.92
CA GLN A 68 4.12 -32.12 14.16
C GLN A 68 4.74 -32.67 12.87
N TYR A 69 5.26 -33.89 12.93
CA TYR A 69 5.79 -34.57 11.75
C TYR A 69 4.69 -34.89 10.75
N GLU A 70 3.52 -35.32 11.22
CA GLU A 70 2.35 -35.55 10.37
C GLU A 70 1.88 -34.27 9.68
N ILE A 71 1.85 -33.14 10.39
CA ILE A 71 1.56 -31.82 9.80
C ILE A 71 2.61 -31.46 8.75
N TYR A 72 3.90 -31.58 9.08
CA TYR A 72 4.98 -31.29 8.15
C TYR A 72 4.82 -32.10 6.86
N ARG A 73 4.60 -33.41 6.99
CA ARG A 73 4.38 -34.33 5.87
C ARG A 73 3.14 -33.97 5.05
N TYR A 74 2.02 -33.66 5.71
CA TYR A 74 0.80 -33.24 5.03
C TYR A 74 1.04 -31.98 4.18
N ILE A 75 1.74 -30.98 4.72
CA ILE A 75 2.02 -29.74 4.00
C ILE A 75 2.95 -29.99 2.80
N THR A 76 4.00 -30.78 2.96
CA THR A 76 4.98 -31.01 1.89
C THR A 76 4.48 -31.97 0.82
N GLU A 77 3.76 -33.03 1.20
CA GLU A 77 3.36 -34.11 0.28
C GLU A 77 1.96 -33.92 -0.30
N GLN A 78 0.99 -33.41 0.48
CA GLN A 78 -0.39 -33.24 0.02
C GLN A 78 -0.64 -31.83 -0.52
N MET A 79 -0.16 -30.80 0.20
CA MET A 79 -0.32 -29.41 -0.25
C MET A 79 0.79 -28.96 -1.21
N LEU A 80 1.84 -29.78 -1.40
CA LEU A 80 2.98 -29.51 -2.28
C LEU A 80 3.69 -28.17 -1.98
N ILE A 81 3.61 -27.69 -0.73
CA ILE A 81 4.31 -26.48 -0.30
C ILE A 81 5.74 -26.88 0.03
N THR A 82 6.67 -26.55 -0.84
CA THR A 82 8.09 -26.93 -0.72
C THR A 82 8.99 -25.81 -0.22
N VAL A 83 8.41 -24.70 0.24
CA VAL A 83 9.14 -23.51 0.72
C VAL A 83 10.08 -23.88 1.86
N GLY A 84 11.36 -23.68 1.61
CA GLY A 84 12.43 -23.85 2.57
C GLY A 84 12.63 -25.24 3.20
N THR A 85 12.05 -26.29 2.60
CA THR A 85 12.26 -27.70 3.01
C THR A 85 13.73 -28.13 2.98
N LYS A 86 14.52 -27.56 2.06
CA LYS A 86 15.97 -27.79 1.93
C LYS A 86 16.83 -26.88 2.83
N GLY A 87 16.18 -25.99 3.59
CA GLY A 87 16.83 -24.99 4.41
C GLY A 87 17.30 -25.50 5.78
N PRO A 88 18.05 -24.67 6.53
CA PRO A 88 18.49 -24.99 7.88
C PRO A 88 17.35 -24.95 8.91
N LEU A 89 16.19 -24.37 8.54
CA LEU A 89 15.03 -24.18 9.42
C LEU A 89 13.72 -24.61 8.71
N PRO A 90 13.57 -25.86 8.26
CA PRO A 90 12.53 -26.22 7.30
C PRO A 90 11.11 -26.12 7.85
N PHE A 91 10.85 -26.69 9.02
CA PHE A 91 9.52 -26.66 9.61
C PHE A 91 9.12 -25.26 10.07
N PHE A 92 10.07 -24.51 10.64
CA PHE A 92 9.87 -23.11 11.00
C PHE A 92 9.51 -22.25 9.77
N THR A 93 10.21 -22.45 8.65
CA THR A 93 9.99 -21.69 7.42
C THR A 93 8.61 -21.95 6.84
N ILE A 94 8.19 -23.21 6.74
CA ILE A 94 6.85 -23.56 6.23
C ILE A 94 5.75 -22.96 7.10
N LEU A 95 5.83 -23.14 8.43
CA LEU A 95 4.83 -22.59 9.34
C LEU A 95 4.79 -21.06 9.29
N SER A 96 5.96 -20.42 9.21
CA SER A 96 6.09 -18.97 9.08
C SER A 96 5.50 -18.47 7.77
N SER A 97 5.72 -19.17 6.66
CA SER A 97 5.19 -18.83 5.34
C SER A 97 3.66 -18.87 5.33
N ILE A 98 3.08 -19.95 5.86
CA ILE A 98 1.62 -20.09 6.02
C ILE A 98 1.06 -18.98 6.92
N TYR A 99 1.69 -18.76 8.07
CA TYR A 99 1.29 -17.73 9.03
C TYR A 99 1.31 -16.33 8.41
N CYS A 100 2.43 -15.92 7.80
CA CYS A 100 2.60 -14.63 7.15
C CYS A 100 1.58 -14.44 6.02
N THR A 101 1.29 -15.49 5.26
CA THR A 101 0.29 -15.46 4.19
C THR A 101 -1.12 -15.24 4.74
N ILE A 102 -1.51 -15.96 5.79
CA ILE A 102 -2.82 -15.79 6.44
C ILE A 102 -2.96 -14.38 7.03
N VAL A 103 -1.95 -13.92 7.77
CA VAL A 103 -1.96 -12.58 8.38
C VAL A 103 -2.03 -11.48 7.32
N ALA A 104 -1.21 -11.57 6.27
CA ALA A 104 -1.21 -10.63 5.16
C ALA A 104 -2.56 -10.63 4.42
N SER A 105 -3.18 -11.80 4.26
CA SER A 105 -4.50 -11.94 3.63
C SER A 105 -5.58 -11.26 4.47
N ILE A 106 -5.69 -11.58 5.76
CA ILE A 106 -6.69 -10.98 6.68
C ILE A 106 -6.51 -9.47 6.73
N PHE A 107 -5.28 -9.00 6.91
CA PHE A 107 -4.99 -7.57 6.96
C PHE A 107 -5.32 -6.87 5.64
N GLY A 108 -4.98 -7.49 4.52
CA GLY A 108 -5.29 -7.00 3.19
C GLY A 108 -6.80 -6.89 2.94
N PHE A 109 -7.57 -7.93 3.30
CA PHE A 109 -9.03 -7.91 3.21
C PHE A 109 -9.63 -6.82 4.09
N TYR A 110 -9.13 -6.68 5.31
CA TYR A 110 -9.56 -5.62 6.23
C TYR A 110 -9.31 -4.22 5.65
N LEU A 111 -8.12 -3.96 5.11
CA LEU A 111 -7.81 -2.68 4.46
C LEU A 111 -8.68 -2.44 3.22
N CYS A 112 -8.91 -3.47 2.42
CA CYS A 112 -9.77 -3.41 1.25
C CYS A 112 -11.21 -3.06 1.65
N PHE A 113 -11.74 -3.73 2.66
CA PHE A 113 -13.07 -3.46 3.21
C PHE A 113 -13.19 -2.03 3.74
N LEU A 114 -12.22 -1.56 4.52
CA LEU A 114 -12.22 -0.17 5.02
C LEU A 114 -12.15 0.84 3.88
N PHE A 115 -11.36 0.57 2.84
CA PHE A 115 -11.25 1.43 1.67
C PHE A 115 -12.58 1.52 0.93
N ILE A 116 -13.20 0.38 0.62
CA ILE A 116 -14.50 0.32 -0.05
C ILE A 116 -15.59 0.96 0.81
N LYS A 117 -15.63 0.70 2.12
CA LYS A 117 -16.59 1.31 3.04
C LYS A 117 -16.48 2.83 3.08
N ARG A 118 -15.25 3.36 3.00
CA ARG A 118 -14.98 4.81 3.07
C ARG A 118 -15.24 5.54 1.75
N VAL A 119 -14.88 4.93 0.62
CA VAL A 119 -14.92 5.57 -0.70
C VAL A 119 -16.17 5.18 -1.50
N GLY A 120 -16.77 4.04 -1.19
CA GLY A 120 -17.80 3.39 -2.00
C GLY A 120 -17.23 2.74 -3.26
N VAL A 121 -18.12 2.34 -4.16
CA VAL A 121 -17.79 1.74 -5.47
C VAL A 121 -18.31 2.58 -6.64
N ASN A 122 -18.52 3.88 -6.43
CA ASN A 122 -19.13 4.80 -7.40
C ASN A 122 -18.06 5.68 -8.07
N LYS A 123 -18.45 6.86 -8.59
CA LYS A 123 -17.51 7.80 -9.25
C LYS A 123 -16.33 8.21 -8.36
N ALA A 124 -16.54 8.35 -7.05
CA ALA A 124 -15.46 8.63 -6.10
C ALA A 124 -14.38 7.53 -6.08
N PHE A 125 -14.78 6.26 -6.25
CA PHE A 125 -13.84 5.14 -6.38
C PHE A 125 -13.02 5.26 -7.67
N GLN A 126 -13.68 5.53 -8.80
CA GLN A 126 -13.05 5.76 -10.10
C GLN A 126 -11.95 6.83 -10.00
N GLU A 127 -12.28 7.98 -9.42
CA GLU A 127 -11.34 9.09 -9.24
C GLU A 127 -10.18 8.71 -8.32
N LYS A 128 -10.44 7.96 -7.24
CA LYS A 128 -9.42 7.56 -6.28
C LYS A 128 -8.45 6.53 -6.84
N ILE A 129 -8.96 5.53 -7.56
CA ILE A 129 -8.14 4.51 -8.24
C ILE A 129 -7.34 5.16 -9.36
N TYR A 130 -7.98 5.99 -10.19
CA TYR A 130 -7.28 6.69 -11.27
C TYR A 130 -6.15 7.57 -10.74
N SER A 131 -6.41 8.39 -9.73
CA SER A 131 -5.39 9.27 -9.14
C SER A 131 -4.22 8.51 -8.51
N LYS A 132 -4.48 7.38 -7.85
CA LYS A 132 -3.44 6.58 -7.20
C LYS A 132 -2.60 5.76 -8.18
N PHE A 133 -3.23 5.11 -9.16
CA PHE A 133 -2.54 4.11 -10.00
C PHE A 133 -2.22 4.60 -11.41
N PHE A 134 -2.97 5.56 -11.95
CA PHE A 134 -2.89 5.92 -13.37
C PHE A 134 -2.57 7.39 -13.64
N GLN A 135 -2.66 8.28 -12.65
CA GLN A 135 -2.36 9.70 -12.82
C GLN A 135 -0.88 10.05 -12.60
N ALA A 136 -0.10 9.19 -11.93
CA ALA A 136 1.32 9.45 -11.69
C ALA A 136 2.08 9.61 -13.01
N GLU A 137 2.74 10.75 -13.24
CA GLU A 137 3.60 10.97 -14.40
C GLU A 137 4.88 10.14 -14.26
N PHE A 138 5.27 9.45 -15.33
CA PHE A 138 6.55 8.76 -15.34
C PHE A 138 7.65 9.76 -15.66
N ASP A 139 8.73 9.83 -14.88
CA ASP A 139 9.85 10.73 -15.22
C ASP A 139 10.45 10.39 -16.60
N ALA A 140 10.46 9.10 -16.95
CA ALA A 140 10.88 8.62 -18.26
C ALA A 140 9.99 9.14 -19.41
N SER A 141 8.76 9.60 -19.13
CA SER A 141 7.89 10.18 -20.15
C SER A 141 8.46 11.45 -20.79
N LYS A 142 9.34 12.17 -20.08
CA LYS A 142 10.04 13.36 -20.62
C LYS A 142 10.87 13.00 -21.86
N LYS A 143 11.47 11.80 -21.87
CA LYS A 143 12.24 11.27 -23.00
C LYS A 143 11.37 10.43 -23.94
N HIS A 144 10.35 9.76 -23.39
CA HIS A 144 9.48 8.83 -24.11
C HIS A 144 7.99 9.19 -23.92
N PRO A 145 7.45 10.17 -24.66
CA PRO A 145 6.08 10.66 -24.47
C PRO A 145 4.99 9.59 -24.65
N TRP A 146 5.29 8.51 -25.38
CA TRP A 146 4.36 7.40 -25.57
C TRP A 146 4.03 6.66 -24.27
N LEU A 147 4.86 6.75 -23.22
CA LEU A 147 4.60 6.17 -21.90
C LEU A 147 3.37 6.79 -21.20
N GLU A 148 2.99 8.02 -21.59
CA GLU A 148 1.81 8.70 -21.04
C GLU A 148 0.50 8.30 -21.74
N LYS A 149 0.56 7.47 -22.79
CA LYS A 149 -0.64 6.90 -23.40
C LYS A 149 -1.40 6.09 -22.33
N PRO A 150 -2.70 6.35 -22.10
CA PRO A 150 -3.45 5.75 -20.98
C PRO A 150 -3.43 4.22 -20.96
N LEU A 151 -3.52 3.57 -22.12
CA LEU A 151 -3.45 2.11 -22.23
C LEU A 151 -2.08 1.57 -21.80
N ILE A 152 -1.01 2.21 -22.26
CA ILE A 152 0.37 1.78 -21.97
C ILE A 152 0.65 1.89 -20.47
N LYS A 153 0.29 3.01 -19.84
CA LYS A 153 0.45 3.18 -18.39
C LYS A 153 -0.33 2.14 -17.59
N LYS A 154 -1.59 1.86 -17.96
CA LYS A 154 -2.41 0.82 -17.33
C LYS A 154 -1.79 -0.57 -17.47
N THR A 155 -1.27 -0.90 -18.65
CA THR A 155 -0.59 -2.18 -18.92
C THR A 155 0.70 -2.32 -18.13
N ILE A 156 1.53 -1.27 -18.05
CA ILE A 156 2.78 -1.31 -17.27
C ILE A 156 2.47 -1.53 -15.79
N VAL A 157 1.55 -0.74 -15.22
CA VAL A 157 1.18 -0.86 -13.80
C VAL A 157 0.58 -2.24 -13.51
N SER A 158 -0.34 -2.72 -14.36
CA SER A 158 -0.92 -4.06 -14.22
C SER A 158 0.13 -5.16 -14.35
N GLY A 159 1.07 -5.00 -15.29
CA GLY A 159 2.18 -5.92 -15.53
C GLY A 159 3.13 -5.99 -14.34
N MET A 160 3.39 -4.88 -13.65
CA MET A 160 4.18 -4.89 -12.41
C MET A 160 3.49 -5.70 -11.31
N PHE A 161 2.18 -5.52 -11.10
CA PHE A 161 1.44 -6.31 -10.12
C PHE A 161 1.36 -7.80 -10.51
N PHE A 162 1.17 -8.09 -11.80
CA PHE A 162 1.20 -9.46 -12.30
C PHE A 162 2.57 -10.11 -12.09
N PHE A 163 3.65 -9.38 -12.34
CA PHE A 163 5.00 -9.86 -12.10
C PHE A 163 5.24 -10.15 -10.61
N CYS A 164 4.81 -9.27 -9.70
CA CYS A 164 4.88 -9.53 -8.26
C CYS A 164 4.11 -10.80 -7.87
N PHE A 165 2.91 -10.98 -8.44
CA PHE A 165 2.10 -12.17 -8.20
C PHE A 165 2.79 -13.44 -8.68
N LEU A 166 3.35 -13.43 -9.89
CA LEU A 166 4.06 -14.57 -10.46
C LEU A 166 5.29 -14.92 -9.62
N MET A 167 6.06 -13.93 -9.20
CA MET A 167 7.19 -14.12 -8.28
C MET A 167 6.76 -14.76 -6.95
N GLY A 168 5.60 -14.35 -6.42
CA GLY A 168 4.99 -14.95 -5.24
C GLY A 168 4.64 -16.42 -5.44
N LEU A 169 3.90 -16.76 -6.51
CA LEU A 169 3.56 -18.15 -6.83
C LEU A 169 4.80 -19.03 -7.01
N ILE A 170 5.78 -18.51 -7.74
CA ILE A 170 7.04 -19.19 -7.99
C ILE A 170 7.79 -19.47 -6.68
N HIS A 171 7.80 -18.52 -5.72
CA HIS A 171 8.38 -18.72 -4.39
C HIS A 171 7.73 -19.89 -3.64
N PHE A 172 6.40 -20.06 -3.76
CA PHE A 172 5.68 -21.17 -3.11
C PHE A 172 5.89 -22.53 -3.77
N LEU A 173 6.04 -22.56 -5.10
CA LEU A 173 6.07 -23.78 -5.89
C LEU A 173 7.47 -24.31 -6.18
N LEU A 174 8.50 -23.45 -6.16
CA LEU A 174 9.88 -23.83 -6.47
C LEU A 174 10.76 -23.73 -5.22
N ASP A 175 11.18 -24.89 -4.73
CA ASP A 175 12.05 -25.09 -3.57
C ASP A 175 13.42 -24.39 -3.66
N ASN A 176 14.01 -24.33 -4.86
CA ASN A 176 15.36 -23.78 -5.09
C ASN A 176 15.43 -22.24 -5.02
N ILE A 177 14.30 -21.54 -4.85
CA ILE A 177 14.27 -20.08 -4.80
C ILE A 177 14.44 -19.57 -3.38
N SER A 178 13.99 -20.36 -2.39
CA SER A 178 14.26 -20.09 -0.98
C SER A 178 15.76 -20.21 -0.66
N PHE A 179 16.48 -21.08 -1.39
CA PHE A 179 17.91 -21.34 -1.25
C PHE A 179 18.57 -21.41 -2.62
N GLN A 180 19.08 -20.27 -3.10
CA GLN A 180 19.73 -20.21 -4.41
C GLN A 180 21.02 -21.06 -4.36
N ASP A 181 21.00 -22.26 -4.95
CA ASP A 181 22.11 -23.22 -4.93
C ASP A 181 23.37 -22.62 -5.58
N GLY A 182 24.44 -22.46 -4.78
CA GLY A 182 25.83 -22.27 -5.23
C GLY A 182 26.17 -20.99 -5.99
N SER A 183 25.23 -20.10 -6.28
CA SER A 183 25.46 -18.84 -7.00
C SER A 183 25.63 -17.66 -6.05
N ARG A 184 26.48 -16.67 -6.40
CA ARG A 184 26.54 -15.36 -5.69
C ARG A 184 25.21 -14.59 -5.74
N ARG A 185 24.31 -14.94 -6.67
CA ARG A 185 22.95 -14.40 -6.75
C ARG A 185 22.15 -15.01 -5.60
N GLY A 186 21.41 -14.18 -4.85
CA GLY A 186 20.55 -14.65 -3.74
C GLY A 186 21.23 -14.87 -2.40
N ALA A 187 22.53 -14.57 -2.27
CA ALA A 187 23.28 -14.75 -1.01
C ALA A 187 22.66 -14.01 0.20
N LEU A 188 22.01 -12.86 -0.02
CA LEU A 188 21.28 -12.14 1.03
C LEU A 188 20.01 -12.86 1.48
N VAL A 189 19.31 -13.50 0.52
CA VAL A 189 18.14 -14.32 0.81
C VAL A 189 18.62 -15.53 1.60
N GLN A 190 19.58 -16.28 1.08
CA GLN A 190 20.19 -17.43 1.74
C GLN A 190 20.67 -17.11 3.17
N LEU A 191 21.39 -16.00 3.36
CA LEU A 191 21.83 -15.54 4.67
C LEU A 191 20.64 -15.25 5.60
N GLY A 192 19.58 -14.62 5.08
CA GLY A 192 18.36 -14.38 5.83
C GLY A 192 17.71 -15.68 6.32
N TYR A 193 17.63 -16.71 5.47
CA TYR A 193 17.00 -17.98 5.85
C TYR A 193 17.81 -18.81 6.86
N ASN A 194 19.07 -18.46 7.12
CA ASN A 194 19.85 -19.06 8.22
C ASN A 194 19.36 -18.61 9.61
N TYR A 195 18.62 -17.51 9.70
CA TYR A 195 18.14 -16.96 10.96
C TYR A 195 16.61 -16.88 10.97
N ARG A 196 15.97 -17.24 12.09
CA ARG A 196 14.50 -17.18 12.23
C ARG A 196 13.91 -15.81 11.88
N ILE A 197 14.60 -14.72 12.26
CA ILE A 197 14.17 -13.35 11.95
C ILE A 197 14.26 -13.04 10.44
N GLY A 198 15.28 -13.57 9.76
CA GLY A 198 15.44 -13.39 8.33
C GLY A 198 14.42 -14.19 7.54
N VAL A 199 14.08 -15.41 7.99
CA VAL A 199 12.94 -16.19 7.47
C VAL A 199 11.65 -15.36 7.57
N LEU A 200 11.33 -14.81 8.74
CA LEU A 200 10.11 -14.01 8.89
C LEU A 200 10.09 -12.75 8.02
N PHE A 201 11.23 -12.09 7.88
CA PHE A 201 11.36 -10.92 7.00
C PHE A 201 11.07 -11.29 5.53
N TRP A 202 11.71 -12.35 5.02
CA TRP A 202 11.54 -12.77 3.64
C TRP A 202 10.15 -13.33 3.37
N GLU A 203 9.65 -14.23 4.22
CA GLU A 203 8.31 -14.81 4.09
C GLU A 203 7.22 -13.73 4.16
N SER A 204 7.38 -12.72 5.03
CA SER A 204 6.44 -11.59 5.07
C SER A 204 6.50 -10.74 3.79
N THR A 205 7.69 -10.52 3.24
CA THR A 205 7.87 -9.77 1.99
C THR A 205 7.21 -10.49 0.82
N PHE A 206 7.48 -11.79 0.67
CA PHE A 206 6.86 -12.62 -0.38
C PHE A 206 5.35 -12.75 -0.18
N SER A 207 4.87 -12.87 1.06
CA SER A 207 3.43 -12.85 1.35
C SER A 207 2.77 -11.55 0.88
N VAL A 208 3.36 -10.39 1.15
CA VAL A 208 2.84 -9.10 0.68
C VAL A 208 2.84 -9.02 -0.85
N PHE A 209 3.91 -9.47 -1.51
CA PHE A 209 3.99 -9.48 -2.97
C PHE A 209 3.01 -10.46 -3.63
N THR A 210 2.65 -11.53 -2.94
CA THR A 210 1.66 -12.51 -3.43
C THR A 210 0.24 -11.98 -3.25
N ILE A 211 -0.03 -11.37 -2.08
CA ILE A 211 -1.38 -10.98 -1.67
C ILE A 211 -1.83 -9.63 -2.26
N PHE A 212 -0.94 -8.63 -2.31
CA PHE A 212 -1.30 -7.28 -2.75
C PHE A 212 -1.80 -7.21 -4.21
N PRO A 213 -1.25 -7.98 -5.16
CA PRO A 213 -1.79 -8.07 -6.52
C PRO A 213 -3.26 -8.50 -6.59
N PHE A 214 -3.73 -9.41 -5.74
CA PHE A 214 -5.15 -9.79 -5.73
C PHE A 214 -6.06 -8.60 -5.46
N PHE A 215 -5.69 -7.73 -4.52
CA PHE A 215 -6.46 -6.51 -4.25
C PHE A 215 -6.36 -5.50 -5.40
N TYR A 216 -5.18 -5.36 -5.99
CA TYR A 216 -5.04 -4.52 -7.19
C TYR A 216 -5.97 -4.99 -8.31
N PHE A 217 -5.95 -6.28 -8.66
CA PHE A 217 -6.79 -6.84 -9.71
C PHE A 217 -8.28 -6.79 -9.35
N GLY A 218 -8.64 -7.01 -8.08
CA GLY A 218 -10.01 -6.81 -7.60
C GLY A 218 -10.48 -5.36 -7.78
N PHE A 219 -9.66 -4.38 -7.43
CA PHE A 219 -9.99 -2.96 -7.66
C PHE A 219 -10.01 -2.59 -9.14
N LEU A 220 -9.11 -3.15 -9.94
CA LEU A 220 -9.12 -2.99 -11.39
C LEU A 220 -10.40 -3.56 -11.99
N PHE A 221 -10.85 -4.72 -11.53
CA PHE A 221 -12.11 -5.32 -11.96
C PHE A 221 -13.30 -4.41 -11.64
N ILE A 222 -13.41 -3.90 -10.41
CA ILE A 222 -14.45 -2.93 -10.03
C ILE A 222 -14.35 -1.67 -10.91
N TYR A 223 -13.14 -1.18 -11.18
CA TYR A 223 -12.91 -0.04 -12.05
C TYR A 223 -13.41 -0.31 -13.48
N LEU A 224 -13.12 -1.48 -14.05
CA LEU A 224 -13.57 -1.85 -15.40
C LEU A 224 -15.09 -2.03 -15.44
N VAL A 225 -15.68 -2.66 -14.43
CA VAL A 225 -17.14 -2.84 -14.35
C VAL A 225 -17.85 -1.49 -14.32
N ASN A 226 -17.36 -0.58 -13.48
CA ASN A 226 -17.89 0.78 -13.39
C ASN A 226 -17.73 1.58 -14.69
N TYR A 227 -16.64 1.35 -15.43
CA TYR A 227 -16.37 2.01 -16.70
C TYR A 227 -17.30 1.50 -17.81
N PHE A 228 -17.40 0.17 -17.99
CA PHE A 228 -18.14 -0.44 -19.09
C PHE A 228 -19.64 -0.57 -18.83
N PHE A 229 -20.06 -0.97 -17.63
CA PHE A 229 -21.47 -1.28 -17.35
C PHE A 229 -22.23 -0.15 -16.66
N ARG A 230 -21.56 0.65 -15.82
CA ARG A 230 -22.22 1.76 -15.10
C ARG A 230 -22.03 3.13 -15.75
N GLY A 231 -21.24 3.21 -16.82
CA GLY A 231 -21.00 4.46 -17.56
C GLY A 231 -20.33 5.57 -16.74
N LEU A 232 -19.65 5.25 -15.62
CA LEU A 232 -19.07 6.24 -14.71
C LEU A 232 -17.82 6.95 -15.30
N GLY A 233 -17.40 6.58 -16.51
CA GLY A 233 -16.25 7.14 -17.20
C GLY A 233 -14.92 6.76 -16.55
N THR A 234 -13.84 7.41 -16.99
CA THR A 234 -12.45 7.01 -16.62
C THR A 234 -11.99 7.46 -15.23
N GLY A 235 -12.79 8.24 -14.50
CA GLY A 235 -12.39 8.82 -13.22
C GLY A 235 -11.31 9.92 -13.32
N LYS A 236 -11.05 10.47 -14.52
CA LYS A 236 -10.09 11.57 -14.69
C LYS A 236 -10.53 12.80 -13.90
N ILE A 237 -9.64 13.33 -13.07
CA ILE A 237 -9.83 14.63 -12.43
C ILE A 237 -9.55 15.70 -13.49
N ASN A 238 -10.60 16.40 -13.94
CA ASN A 238 -10.44 17.57 -14.80
C ASN A 238 -9.86 18.72 -13.96
N ILE A 239 -8.54 18.79 -13.86
CA ILE A 239 -7.88 19.97 -13.33
C ILE A 239 -8.06 21.06 -14.40
N PRO A 240 -8.72 22.19 -14.11
CA PRO A 240 -8.79 23.28 -15.06
C PRO A 240 -7.35 23.70 -15.38
N GLN A 241 -6.94 23.49 -16.63
CA GLN A 241 -5.65 23.97 -17.10
C GLN A 241 -5.61 25.47 -16.83
N LYS A 242 -4.69 25.92 -15.96
CA LYS A 242 -4.34 27.34 -15.88
C LYS A 242 -3.96 27.75 -17.29
N VAL A 243 -4.82 28.53 -17.94
CA VAL A 243 -4.59 29.12 -19.25
C VAL A 243 -3.26 29.86 -19.15
N GLY A 244 -2.20 29.27 -19.71
CA GLY A 244 -0.95 29.97 -19.88
C GLY A 244 -1.26 31.22 -20.69
N ARG A 245 -1.04 32.41 -20.11
CA ARG A 245 -1.20 33.69 -20.81
C ARG A 245 -0.49 33.55 -22.16
N LYS A 246 -1.25 33.50 -23.26
CA LYS A 246 -0.72 33.61 -24.61
C LYS A 246 0.12 34.89 -24.62
N ARG A 247 1.44 34.77 -24.69
CA ARG A 247 2.32 35.90 -25.00
C ARG A 247 1.84 36.42 -26.34
N MET A 248 1.23 37.61 -26.32
CA MET A 248 0.88 38.37 -27.51
C MET A 248 2.20 38.62 -28.25
N LYS A 249 2.45 37.84 -29.31
CA LYS A 249 3.61 38.01 -30.17
C LYS A 249 3.31 39.26 -31.00
N ASN A 250 3.81 40.41 -30.54
CA ASN A 250 3.74 41.66 -31.30
C ASN A 250 4.30 41.41 -32.71
N ARG A 251 3.41 41.40 -33.70
CA ARG A 251 3.78 41.48 -35.11
C ARG A 251 4.33 42.88 -35.35
N SER A 252 5.65 43.01 -35.26
CA SER A 252 6.37 44.12 -35.89
C SER A 252 6.21 43.97 -37.41
N ARG A 253 5.38 44.83 -38.00
CA ARG A 253 5.37 45.10 -39.44
C ARG A 253 6.65 45.88 -39.75
N LYS A 254 7.57 45.29 -40.50
CA LYS A 254 8.60 46.06 -41.21
C LYS A 254 7.93 46.77 -42.40
N LYS A 255 8.06 48.09 -42.43
CA LYS A 255 8.08 48.87 -43.67
C LYS A 255 9.47 48.75 -44.27
#